data_AF-A0A258NBI8-F1
#
_entry.id   AF-A0A258NBI8-F1
#
_cell.length_a   1.000
_cell.length_b   1.000
_cell.length_c   1.000
_cell.angle_alpha   90.00
_cell.angle_beta   90.00
_cell.angle_gamma   90.00
#
_symmetry.space_group_name_H-M   'P 1'
#
loop_
_entity.id
_entity.type
_entity.pdbx_description
1 polymer ?
#
loop_
_entity_poly.entity_id
_entity_poly.type
_entity_poly.pdbx_seq_one_letter_code
_entity_poly.pdbx_strand_id
1 'polypeptide(L)'
;MARWTPFPHAGDYRFDVASVKNLWSQLHFGDAEPCPHDAAVLQAWALYHNGEFEQAAAAGLGAGGPGITVANKATAIYANYLEPKERTRLDLFMQAAERAQAQAAQEPANANAWYWHAYALGRYSQGISVGKALAQGLGGKVKNALETAIALSPRHADARIALGTFHAEVIDKVGALIGGMTYGAKKDTSLQLFQEALRIHPGSAIGMIEYANALVMLEGEPKMQQATQLYEQAAACEPRDARERLDVEMARVELEAD
;
A
#
# COMPACT_ATOMS: atom_id res chain seq x y z
N MET A 1 24.57 6.73 -1.58
CA MET A 1 23.17 6.99 -1.16
C MET A 1 23.17 7.21 0.34
N ALA A 2 22.26 8.04 0.86
CA ALA A 2 22.10 8.16 2.31
C ALA A 2 21.48 6.86 2.85
N ARG A 3 21.94 6.42 4.03
CA ARG A 3 21.40 5.25 4.72
C ARG A 3 19.93 5.49 5.10
N TRP A 4 19.08 4.48 4.94
CA TRP A 4 17.65 4.59 5.28
C TRP A 4 17.46 4.71 6.80
N THR A 5 16.46 5.50 7.21
CA THR A 5 16.04 5.55 8.62
C THR A 5 15.59 4.14 9.05
N PRO A 6 16.14 3.59 10.15
CA PRO A 6 15.77 2.26 10.60
C PRO A 6 14.31 2.23 11.10
N PHE A 7 13.68 1.07 10.99
CA PHE A 7 12.42 0.80 11.68
C PHE A 7 12.61 0.96 13.20
N PRO A 8 11.75 1.74 13.90
CA PRO A 8 11.96 2.07 15.31
C PRO A 8 11.99 0.88 16.28
N HIS A 9 11.38 -0.25 15.91
CA HIS A 9 11.27 -1.45 16.74
C HIS A 9 12.08 -2.62 16.20
N ALA A 10 13.28 -2.31 15.70
CA ALA A 10 14.20 -3.30 15.16
C ALA A 10 14.54 -4.37 16.22
N GLY A 11 14.39 -5.65 15.84
CA GLY A 11 14.69 -6.80 16.70
C GLY A 11 13.48 -7.40 17.44
N ASP A 12 12.32 -6.74 17.41
CA ASP A 12 11.07 -7.27 18.00
C ASP A 12 10.50 -8.43 17.18
N TYR A 13 10.79 -8.46 15.88
CA TYR A 13 10.41 -9.52 14.96
C TYR A 13 11.63 -10.39 14.63
N ARG A 14 11.40 -11.71 14.48
CA ARG A 14 12.45 -12.71 14.26
C ARG A 14 12.06 -13.71 13.18
N PHE A 15 11.64 -13.20 12.04
CA PHE A 15 11.35 -13.99 10.86
C PHE A 15 12.65 -14.50 10.22
N ASP A 16 12.58 -15.73 9.73
CA ASP A 16 13.58 -16.41 8.92
C ASP A 16 12.90 -17.07 7.70
N VAL A 17 13.69 -17.65 6.80
CA VAL A 17 13.17 -18.30 5.59
C VAL A 17 12.08 -19.35 5.89
N ALA A 18 12.26 -20.13 6.96
CA ALA A 18 11.35 -21.22 7.29
C ALA A 18 10.02 -20.69 7.85
N SER A 19 10.06 -19.76 8.80
CA SER A 19 8.88 -19.12 9.40
C SER A 19 8.10 -18.31 8.38
N VAL A 20 8.75 -17.52 7.51
CA VAL A 20 8.09 -16.79 6.43
C VAL A 20 7.35 -17.75 5.50
N LYS A 21 8.00 -18.83 5.07
CA LYS A 21 7.36 -19.82 4.20
C LYS A 21 6.15 -20.48 4.87
N ASN A 22 6.26 -20.79 6.16
CA ASN A 22 5.17 -21.41 6.92
C ASN A 22 3.99 -20.46 7.17
N LEU A 23 4.26 -19.17 7.37
CA LEU A 23 3.26 -18.14 7.67
C LEU A 23 2.80 -17.35 6.43
N TRP A 24 3.24 -17.77 5.24
CA TRP A 24 3.09 -17.02 4.01
C TRP A 24 1.67 -16.50 3.77
N SER A 25 0.67 -17.39 3.85
CA SER A 25 -0.73 -17.04 3.61
C SER A 25 -1.30 -16.04 4.60
N GLN A 26 -0.72 -15.95 5.81
CA GLN A 26 -1.11 -14.99 6.83
C GLN A 26 -0.42 -13.64 6.59
N LEU A 27 0.87 -13.65 6.26
CA LEU A 27 1.67 -12.45 5.99
C LEU A 27 1.27 -11.75 4.67
N HIS A 28 0.81 -12.53 3.69
CA HIS A 28 0.38 -12.08 2.36
C HIS A 28 -1.12 -12.18 2.16
N PHE A 29 -1.87 -12.13 3.25
CA PHE A 29 -3.32 -12.24 3.19
C PHE A 29 -3.95 -11.05 2.43
N GLY A 30 -3.41 -9.83 2.62
CA GLY A 30 -3.91 -8.60 2.00
C GLY A 30 -3.54 -8.45 0.52
N ASP A 31 -2.31 -8.82 0.15
CA ASP A 31 -1.76 -8.64 -1.20
C ASP A 31 -1.84 -9.90 -2.08
N ALA A 32 -2.20 -11.04 -1.49
CA ALA A 32 -2.28 -12.34 -2.15
C ALA A 32 -1.02 -12.69 -2.97
N GLU A 33 0.17 -12.25 -2.53
CA GLU A 33 1.43 -12.58 -3.20
C GLU A 33 1.62 -14.11 -3.21
N PRO A 34 1.97 -14.73 -4.36
CA PRO A 34 2.28 -16.15 -4.41
C PRO A 34 3.58 -16.48 -3.67
N CYS A 35 3.60 -17.58 -2.91
CA CYS A 35 4.81 -18.00 -2.20
C CYS A 35 5.93 -18.34 -3.18
N PRO A 36 7.10 -17.68 -3.09
CA PRO A 36 8.23 -18.00 -3.93
C PRO A 36 8.85 -19.34 -3.51
N HIS A 37 9.47 -20.02 -4.47
CA HIS A 37 10.24 -21.24 -4.22
C HIS A 37 11.72 -20.95 -3.89
N ASP A 38 12.23 -19.80 -4.36
CA ASP A 38 13.62 -19.39 -4.20
C ASP A 38 13.91 -18.93 -2.77
N ALA A 39 14.93 -19.54 -2.15
CA ALA A 39 15.36 -19.22 -0.80
C ALA A 39 15.90 -17.78 -0.66
N ALA A 40 16.53 -17.20 -1.70
CA ALA A 40 17.00 -15.83 -1.68
C ALA A 40 15.82 -14.84 -1.65
N VAL A 41 14.73 -15.15 -2.37
CA VAL A 41 13.51 -14.34 -2.35
C VAL A 41 12.82 -14.46 -0.99
N LEU A 42 12.71 -15.69 -0.43
CA LEU A 42 12.18 -15.88 0.93
C LEU A 42 13.02 -15.15 1.99
N GLN A 43 14.34 -15.09 1.83
CA GLN A 43 15.22 -14.34 2.72
C GLN A 43 14.97 -12.83 2.63
N ALA A 44 14.75 -12.29 1.43
CA ALA A 44 14.37 -10.89 1.25
C ALA A 44 13.02 -10.58 1.93
N TRP A 45 12.06 -11.49 1.87
CA TRP A 45 10.80 -11.38 2.60
C TRP A 45 10.99 -11.44 4.13
N ALA A 46 11.87 -12.30 4.64
CA ALA A 46 12.20 -12.33 6.07
C ALA A 46 12.75 -10.97 6.54
N LEU A 47 13.68 -10.38 5.78
CA LEU A 47 14.21 -9.04 6.06
C LEU A 47 13.08 -7.99 6.05
N TYR A 48 12.15 -8.08 5.09
CA TYR A 48 11.01 -7.18 5.00
C TYR A 48 10.11 -7.27 6.24
N HIS A 49 9.69 -8.47 6.63
CA HIS A 49 8.82 -8.67 7.78
C HIS A 49 9.49 -8.31 9.12
N ASN A 50 10.82 -8.33 9.18
CA ASN A 50 11.60 -7.85 10.32
C ASN A 50 11.80 -6.32 10.35
N GLY A 51 11.35 -5.59 9.32
CA GLY A 51 11.51 -4.13 9.23
C GLY A 51 12.87 -3.69 8.68
N GLU A 52 13.67 -4.61 8.16
CA GLU A 52 14.98 -4.35 7.55
C GLU A 52 14.82 -3.90 6.08
N PHE A 53 14.01 -2.86 5.85
CA PHE A 53 13.51 -2.50 4.52
C PHE A 53 14.62 -2.21 3.48
N GLU A 54 15.71 -1.53 3.88
CA GLU A 54 16.82 -1.26 2.97
C GLU A 54 17.50 -2.56 2.50
N GLN A 55 17.70 -3.49 3.43
CA GLN A 55 18.31 -4.79 3.15
C GLN A 55 17.37 -5.69 2.36
N ALA A 56 16.07 -5.68 2.67
CA ALA A 56 15.04 -6.38 1.92
C ALA A 56 14.98 -5.89 0.47
N ALA A 57 15.07 -4.57 0.26
CA ALA A 57 15.12 -3.98 -1.06
C ALA A 57 16.36 -4.45 -1.84
N ALA A 58 17.56 -4.35 -1.24
CA ALA A 58 18.79 -4.80 -1.87
C ALA A 58 18.77 -6.30 -2.19
N ALA A 59 18.33 -7.14 -1.24
CA ALA A 59 18.27 -8.60 -1.40
C ALA A 59 17.25 -9.01 -2.49
N GLY A 60 16.08 -8.37 -2.52
CA GLY A 60 15.08 -8.61 -3.56
C GLY A 60 15.57 -8.26 -4.96
N LEU A 61 16.27 -7.14 -5.10
CA LEU A 61 16.91 -6.76 -6.37
C LEU A 61 18.03 -7.71 -6.78
N GLY A 62 18.82 -8.17 -5.81
CA GLY A 62 19.88 -9.16 -6.05
C GLY A 62 19.33 -10.51 -6.53
N ALA A 63 18.17 -10.92 -6.01
CA ALA A 63 17.51 -12.15 -6.44
C ALA A 63 16.84 -12.03 -7.83
N GLY A 64 16.31 -10.85 -8.18
CA GLY A 64 15.57 -10.64 -9.42
C GLY A 64 14.27 -11.44 -9.48
N GLY A 65 13.61 -11.46 -10.66
CA GLY A 65 12.34 -12.18 -10.86
C GLY A 65 11.31 -11.85 -9.76
N PRO A 66 10.76 -12.85 -9.04
CA PRO A 66 9.84 -12.62 -7.92
C PRO A 66 10.41 -11.72 -6.78
N GLY A 67 11.73 -11.64 -6.63
CA GLY A 67 12.41 -10.76 -5.68
C GLY A 67 12.21 -9.26 -5.97
N ILE A 68 11.83 -8.90 -7.20
CA ILE A 68 11.53 -7.50 -7.54
C ILE A 68 10.29 -7.02 -6.77
N THR A 69 9.31 -7.89 -6.51
CA THR A 69 8.10 -7.52 -5.76
C THR A 69 8.42 -7.06 -4.34
N VAL A 70 9.22 -7.83 -3.60
CA VAL A 70 9.64 -7.43 -2.23
C VAL A 70 10.49 -6.16 -2.26
N ALA A 71 11.31 -5.96 -3.30
CA ALA A 71 12.08 -4.73 -3.41
C ALA A 71 11.19 -3.49 -3.60
N ASN A 72 10.16 -3.60 -4.44
CA ASN A 72 9.18 -2.53 -4.63
C ASN A 72 8.42 -2.24 -3.34
N LYS A 73 7.92 -3.29 -2.67
CA LYS A 73 7.20 -3.18 -1.39
C LYS A 73 8.06 -2.53 -0.30
N ALA A 74 9.29 -3.02 -0.10
CA ALA A 74 10.19 -2.48 0.91
C ALA A 74 10.51 -1.00 0.67
N THR A 75 10.80 -0.63 -0.59
CA THR A 75 11.07 0.76 -0.98
C THR A 75 9.87 1.67 -0.73
N ALA A 76 8.68 1.25 -1.15
CA ALA A 76 7.47 2.05 -1.04
C ALA A 76 6.99 2.20 0.41
N ILE A 77 7.10 1.15 1.24
CA ILE A 77 6.77 1.21 2.66
C ILE A 77 7.76 2.08 3.42
N TYR A 78 9.07 1.92 3.19
CA TYR A 78 10.07 2.81 3.77
C TYR A 78 9.78 4.28 3.42
N ALA A 79 9.57 4.58 2.14
CA ALA A 79 9.29 5.93 1.68
C ALA A 79 8.04 6.53 2.35
N ASN A 80 6.99 5.74 2.51
CA ASN A 80 5.72 6.19 3.08
C ASN A 80 5.82 6.50 4.58
N TYR A 81 6.45 5.63 5.37
CA TYR A 81 6.38 5.70 6.83
C TYR A 81 7.65 6.25 7.50
N LEU A 82 8.82 6.08 6.88
CA LEU A 82 10.11 6.24 7.58
C LEU A 82 11.05 7.27 6.95
N GLU A 83 10.89 7.61 5.67
CA GLU A 83 11.72 8.63 5.03
C GLU A 83 11.29 10.05 5.45
N PRO A 84 12.13 10.80 6.18
CA PRO A 84 11.76 12.13 6.68
C PRO A 84 11.83 13.23 5.61
N LYS A 85 12.59 13.04 4.53
CA LYS A 85 12.80 14.09 3.51
C LYS A 85 11.86 13.89 2.35
N GLU A 86 10.91 14.82 2.19
CA GLU A 86 9.91 14.81 1.11
C GLU A 86 10.50 14.54 -0.28
N ARG A 87 11.57 15.25 -0.66
CA ARG A 87 12.23 15.02 -1.96
C ARG A 87 12.71 13.57 -2.12
N THR A 88 13.31 13.01 -1.08
CA THR A 88 13.82 11.62 -1.12
C THR A 88 12.66 10.63 -1.18
N ARG A 89 11.58 10.88 -0.44
CA ARG A 89 10.34 10.10 -0.52
C ARG A 89 9.78 10.06 -1.94
N LEU A 90 9.65 11.21 -2.60
CA LEU A 90 9.16 11.30 -3.98
C LEU A 90 10.08 10.56 -4.97
N ASP A 91 11.40 10.70 -4.82
CA ASP A 91 12.37 10.00 -5.66
C ASP A 91 12.29 8.48 -5.48
N LEU A 92 12.07 7.99 -4.26
CA LEU A 92 11.90 6.56 -3.95
C LEU A 92 10.58 6.00 -4.52
N PHE A 93 9.47 6.76 -4.42
CA PHE A 93 8.22 6.35 -5.04
C PHE A 93 8.34 6.25 -6.55
N MET A 94 9.00 7.20 -7.22
CA MET A 94 9.23 7.11 -8.66
C MET A 94 10.10 5.90 -9.03
N GLN A 95 11.18 5.63 -8.28
CA GLN A 95 12.01 4.45 -8.50
C GLN A 95 11.22 3.14 -8.36
N ALA A 96 10.36 3.02 -7.36
CA ALA A 96 9.50 1.86 -7.17
C ALA A 96 8.45 1.76 -8.29
N ALA A 97 7.84 2.88 -8.69
CA ALA A 97 6.85 2.92 -9.76
C ALA A 97 7.43 2.48 -11.12
N GLU A 98 8.60 2.99 -11.49
CA GLU A 98 9.29 2.64 -12.74
C GLU A 98 9.71 1.16 -12.76
N ARG A 99 10.25 0.67 -11.63
CA ARG A 99 10.64 -0.74 -11.50
C ARG A 99 9.43 -1.68 -11.57
N ALA A 100 8.36 -1.36 -10.86
CA ALA A 100 7.12 -2.13 -10.89
C ALA A 100 6.45 -2.10 -12.28
N GLN A 101 6.51 -0.97 -12.98
CA GLN A 101 6.04 -0.87 -14.37
C GLN A 101 6.84 -1.80 -15.30
N ALA A 102 8.17 -1.79 -15.17
CA ALA A 102 9.03 -2.67 -15.96
C ALA A 102 8.75 -4.15 -15.65
N GLN A 103 8.54 -4.50 -14.38
CA GLN A 103 8.14 -5.85 -13.97
C GLN A 103 6.78 -6.22 -14.57
N ALA A 104 5.77 -5.36 -14.49
CA ALA A 104 4.44 -5.61 -15.06
C ALA A 104 4.48 -5.77 -16.59
N ALA A 105 5.38 -5.07 -17.28
CA ALA A 105 5.58 -5.26 -18.71
C ALA A 105 6.20 -6.63 -19.07
N GLN A 106 7.11 -7.14 -18.23
CA GLN A 106 7.75 -8.45 -18.41
C GLN A 106 6.89 -9.60 -17.92
N GLU A 107 6.08 -9.36 -16.89
CA GLU A 107 5.21 -10.31 -16.23
C GLU A 107 3.76 -9.77 -16.18
N PRO A 108 3.03 -9.68 -17.31
CA PRO A 108 1.71 -9.05 -17.35
C PRO A 108 0.66 -9.72 -16.44
N ALA A 109 0.85 -10.99 -16.08
CA ALA A 109 -0.01 -11.74 -15.19
C ALA A 109 0.33 -11.56 -13.68
N ASN A 110 1.39 -10.81 -13.35
CA ASN A 110 1.77 -10.54 -11.97
C ASN A 110 0.94 -9.39 -11.39
N ALA A 111 -0.10 -9.74 -10.63
CA ALA A 111 -0.99 -8.76 -9.99
C ALA A 111 -0.23 -7.76 -9.09
N ASN A 112 0.81 -8.21 -8.38
CA ASN A 112 1.56 -7.36 -7.46
C ASN A 112 2.52 -6.39 -8.15
N ALA A 113 3.01 -6.72 -9.35
CA ALA A 113 3.72 -5.75 -10.17
C ALA A 113 2.83 -4.55 -10.54
N TRP A 114 1.57 -4.82 -10.94
CA TRP A 114 0.58 -3.77 -11.20
C TRP A 114 0.21 -2.99 -9.93
N TYR A 115 -0.03 -3.69 -8.83
CA TYR A 115 -0.38 -3.07 -7.55
C TYR A 115 0.73 -2.13 -7.06
N TRP A 116 2.00 -2.57 -7.04
CA TRP A 116 3.09 -1.72 -6.58
C TRP A 116 3.38 -0.53 -7.49
N HIS A 117 3.13 -0.67 -8.80
CA HIS A 117 3.16 0.47 -9.72
C HIS A 117 2.10 1.50 -9.33
N ALA A 118 0.87 1.06 -9.09
CA ALA A 118 -0.22 1.93 -8.70
C ALA A 118 0.00 2.58 -7.33
N TYR A 119 0.40 1.80 -6.33
CA TYR A 119 0.66 2.27 -4.98
C TYR A 119 1.71 3.39 -4.99
N ALA A 120 2.84 3.14 -5.65
CA ALA A 120 3.94 4.09 -5.70
C ALA A 120 3.57 5.38 -6.46
N LEU A 121 2.85 5.28 -7.59
CA LEU A 121 2.34 6.46 -8.30
C LEU A 121 1.28 7.22 -7.51
N GLY A 122 0.40 6.52 -6.79
CA GLY A 122 -0.61 7.12 -5.93
C GLY A 122 0.03 7.95 -4.82
N ARG A 123 0.98 7.37 -4.08
CA ARG A 123 1.72 8.08 -3.02
C ARG A 123 2.60 9.21 -3.57
N TYR A 124 3.23 9.04 -4.75
CA TYR A 124 3.92 10.14 -5.44
C TYR A 124 2.95 11.29 -5.76
N SER A 125 1.75 10.96 -6.27
CA SER A 125 0.73 11.95 -6.63
C SER A 125 0.21 12.75 -5.43
N GLN A 126 0.20 12.17 -4.23
CA GLN A 126 -0.19 12.88 -3.00
C GLN A 126 0.84 13.94 -2.59
N GLY A 127 2.12 13.78 -2.95
CA GLY A 127 3.18 14.74 -2.63
C GLY A 127 3.50 15.75 -3.73
N ILE A 128 2.61 15.91 -4.73
CA ILE A 128 2.76 16.93 -5.78
C ILE A 128 1.43 17.70 -5.97
N SER A 129 1.48 18.83 -6.68
CA SER A 129 0.26 19.58 -6.98
C SER A 129 -0.69 18.81 -7.88
N VAL A 130 -2.01 19.02 -7.67
CA VAL A 130 -3.07 18.45 -8.51
C VAL A 130 -2.80 18.72 -9.99
N GLY A 131 -2.45 19.97 -10.35
CA GLY A 131 -2.13 20.32 -11.74
C GLY A 131 -0.99 19.50 -12.34
N LYS A 132 0.07 19.21 -11.56
CA LYS A 132 1.19 18.36 -12.03
C LYS A 132 0.75 16.90 -12.19
N ALA A 133 -0.05 16.37 -11.26
CA ALA A 133 -0.59 15.01 -11.36
C ALA A 133 -1.50 14.84 -12.58
N LEU A 134 -2.35 15.83 -12.87
CA LEU A 134 -3.20 15.89 -14.07
C LEU A 134 -2.35 15.91 -15.34
N ALA A 135 -1.35 16.81 -15.41
CA ALA A 135 -0.47 16.95 -16.59
C ALA A 135 0.32 15.66 -16.91
N GLN A 136 0.66 14.86 -15.89
CA GLN A 136 1.37 13.59 -16.05
C GLN A 136 0.43 12.39 -16.27
N GLY A 137 -0.89 12.60 -16.23
CA GLY A 137 -1.90 11.55 -16.40
C GLY A 137 -1.87 10.48 -15.30
N LEU A 138 -1.44 10.83 -14.08
CA LEU A 138 -1.21 9.84 -13.02
C LEU A 138 -2.51 9.14 -12.60
N GLY A 139 -3.62 9.87 -12.51
CA GLY A 139 -4.89 9.30 -12.07
C GLY A 139 -5.37 8.11 -12.93
N GLY A 140 -5.26 8.25 -14.26
CA GLY A 140 -5.60 7.15 -15.18
C GLY A 140 -4.65 5.96 -15.06
N LYS A 141 -3.35 6.21 -14.88
CA LYS A 141 -2.34 5.15 -14.70
C LYS A 141 -2.59 4.36 -13.42
N VAL A 142 -2.81 5.05 -12.30
CA VAL A 142 -3.10 4.44 -11.00
C VAL A 142 -4.36 3.59 -11.07
N LYS A 143 -5.48 4.16 -11.56
CA LYS A 143 -6.74 3.44 -11.69
C LYS A 143 -6.61 2.17 -12.53
N ASN A 144 -6.04 2.28 -13.74
CA ASN A 144 -5.91 1.15 -14.64
C ASN A 144 -5.06 0.03 -14.04
N ALA A 145 -3.97 0.38 -13.35
CA ALA A 145 -3.09 -0.59 -12.71
C ALA A 145 -3.79 -1.29 -11.52
N LEU A 146 -4.59 -0.58 -10.71
CA LEU A 146 -5.36 -1.19 -9.63
C LEU A 146 -6.47 -2.12 -10.16
N GLU A 147 -7.23 -1.68 -11.16
CA GLU A 147 -8.26 -2.51 -11.80
C GLU A 147 -7.64 -3.78 -12.42
N THR A 148 -6.46 -3.65 -13.03
CA THR A 148 -5.71 -4.81 -13.56
C THR A 148 -5.25 -5.75 -12.45
N ALA A 149 -4.71 -5.23 -11.35
CA ALA A 149 -4.30 -6.04 -10.20
C ALA A 149 -5.49 -6.83 -9.60
N ILE A 150 -6.66 -6.18 -9.44
CA ILE A 150 -7.88 -6.81 -8.93
C ILE A 150 -8.42 -7.86 -9.90
N ALA A 151 -8.36 -7.60 -11.21
CA ALA A 151 -8.79 -8.56 -12.23
C ALA A 151 -7.91 -9.83 -12.24
N LEU A 152 -6.59 -9.66 -12.07
CA LEU A 152 -5.63 -10.77 -11.99
C LEU A 152 -5.70 -11.52 -10.66
N SER A 153 -5.96 -10.81 -9.56
CA SER A 153 -6.11 -11.38 -8.23
C SER A 153 -7.38 -10.87 -7.55
N PRO A 154 -8.53 -11.53 -7.78
CA PRO A 154 -9.80 -11.14 -7.17
C PRO A 154 -9.83 -11.23 -5.64
N ARG A 155 -8.81 -11.79 -4.99
CA ARG A 155 -8.66 -11.79 -3.52
C ARG A 155 -7.69 -10.72 -2.99
N HIS A 156 -7.14 -9.87 -3.86
CA HIS A 156 -6.27 -8.77 -3.47
C HIS A 156 -7.07 -7.70 -2.71
N ALA A 157 -6.96 -7.68 -1.39
CA ALA A 157 -7.67 -6.74 -0.52
C ALA A 157 -7.00 -5.37 -0.56
N ASP A 158 -5.67 -5.32 -0.59
CA ASP A 158 -4.92 -4.06 -0.55
C ASP A 158 -5.12 -3.23 -1.83
N ALA A 159 -5.25 -3.87 -3.00
CA ALA A 159 -5.58 -3.20 -4.25
C ALA A 159 -7.01 -2.63 -4.23
N ARG A 160 -7.95 -3.30 -3.56
CA ARG A 160 -9.32 -2.78 -3.36
C ARG A 160 -9.32 -1.57 -2.43
N ILE A 161 -8.57 -1.63 -1.33
CA ILE A 161 -8.38 -0.50 -0.41
C ILE A 161 -7.84 0.69 -1.21
N ALA A 162 -6.75 0.49 -1.96
CA ALA A 162 -6.13 1.55 -2.76
C ALA A 162 -7.07 2.11 -3.84
N LEU A 163 -7.91 1.27 -4.48
CA LEU A 163 -8.89 1.74 -5.47
C LEU A 163 -10.06 2.50 -4.80
N GLY A 164 -10.47 2.05 -3.60
CA GLY A 164 -11.41 2.77 -2.75
C GLY A 164 -10.91 4.16 -2.40
N THR A 165 -9.66 4.25 -1.91
CA THR A 165 -8.97 5.51 -1.60
C THR A 165 -8.86 6.38 -2.85
N PHE A 166 -8.48 5.82 -4.01
CA PHE A 166 -8.42 6.57 -5.27
C PHE A 166 -9.74 7.27 -5.60
N HIS A 167 -10.86 6.55 -5.49
CA HIS A 167 -12.17 7.13 -5.74
C HIS A 167 -12.51 8.27 -4.77
N ALA A 168 -12.22 8.08 -3.47
CA ALA A 168 -12.46 9.08 -2.44
C ALA A 168 -11.63 10.35 -2.68
N GLU A 169 -10.31 10.20 -2.87
CA GLU A 169 -9.41 11.33 -3.05
C GLU A 169 -9.68 12.11 -4.33
N VAL A 170 -10.03 11.45 -5.43
CA VAL A 170 -10.38 12.16 -6.66
C VAL A 170 -11.64 13.01 -6.45
N ILE A 171 -12.65 12.47 -5.76
CA ILE A 171 -13.87 13.21 -5.45
C ILE A 171 -13.58 14.38 -4.52
N ASP A 172 -12.76 14.18 -3.49
CA ASP A 172 -12.37 15.23 -2.55
C ASP A 172 -11.59 16.37 -3.24
N LYS A 173 -10.60 16.04 -4.07
CA LYS A 173 -9.69 17.02 -4.68
C LYS A 173 -10.29 17.82 -5.83
N VAL A 174 -11.13 17.20 -6.68
CA VAL A 174 -11.67 17.84 -7.89
C VAL A 174 -13.19 17.83 -7.99
N GLY A 175 -13.89 17.29 -6.99
CA GLY A 175 -15.34 17.18 -6.96
C GLY A 175 -15.89 15.99 -7.73
N ALA A 176 -17.05 15.50 -7.30
CA ALA A 176 -17.69 14.29 -7.86
C ALA A 176 -17.99 14.39 -9.37
N LEU A 177 -18.40 15.57 -9.87
CA LEU A 177 -18.74 15.74 -11.28
C LEU A 177 -17.51 15.64 -12.19
N ILE A 178 -16.44 16.39 -11.88
CA ILE A 178 -15.21 16.40 -12.67
C ILE A 178 -14.46 15.08 -12.52
N GLY A 179 -14.37 14.56 -11.29
CA GLY A 179 -13.76 13.26 -11.01
C GLY A 179 -14.50 12.11 -11.70
N GLY A 180 -15.83 12.15 -11.71
CA GLY A 180 -16.68 11.21 -12.43
C GLY A 180 -16.46 11.24 -13.94
N MET A 181 -16.41 12.43 -14.54
CA MET A 181 -16.22 12.60 -15.99
C MET A 181 -14.82 12.21 -16.45
N THR A 182 -13.79 12.53 -15.66
CA THR A 182 -12.38 12.38 -16.07
C THR A 182 -11.82 11.00 -15.74
N TYR A 183 -12.19 10.46 -14.57
CA TYR A 183 -11.60 9.23 -14.02
C TYR A 183 -12.64 8.15 -13.73
N GLY A 184 -13.93 8.41 -13.95
CA GLY A 184 -14.99 7.50 -13.54
C GLY A 184 -15.12 7.40 -12.02
N ALA A 185 -14.71 8.43 -11.27
CA ALA A 185 -14.74 8.36 -9.81
C ALA A 185 -16.16 8.33 -9.26
N LYS A 186 -16.45 7.39 -8.33
CA LYS A 186 -17.78 7.19 -7.76
C LYS A 186 -17.70 6.91 -6.26
N LYS A 187 -18.51 7.65 -5.50
CA LYS A 187 -18.64 7.50 -4.04
C LYS A 187 -19.07 6.09 -3.65
N ASP A 188 -20.15 5.57 -4.24
CA ASP A 188 -20.67 4.25 -3.89
C ASP A 188 -19.65 3.14 -4.18
N THR A 189 -18.93 3.26 -5.30
CA THR A 189 -17.85 2.32 -5.65
C THR A 189 -16.71 2.37 -4.64
N SER A 190 -16.32 3.56 -4.17
CA SER A 190 -15.32 3.71 -3.11
C SER A 190 -15.71 2.93 -1.85
N LEU A 191 -16.91 3.21 -1.32
CA LEU A 191 -17.39 2.60 -0.08
C LEU A 191 -17.55 1.08 -0.20
N GLN A 192 -18.04 0.59 -1.35
CA GLN A 192 -18.16 -0.84 -1.62
C GLN A 192 -16.80 -1.54 -1.66
N LEU A 193 -15.79 -0.93 -2.28
CA LEU A 193 -14.44 -1.52 -2.35
C LEU A 193 -13.81 -1.69 -0.96
N PHE A 194 -14.00 -0.73 -0.06
CA PHE A 194 -13.55 -0.86 1.33
C PHE A 194 -14.28 -1.99 2.07
N GLN A 195 -15.61 -2.06 1.94
CA GLN A 195 -16.41 -3.12 2.54
C GLN A 195 -16.01 -4.50 2.02
N GLU A 196 -15.77 -4.64 0.72
CA GLU A 196 -15.26 -5.87 0.12
C GLU A 196 -13.87 -6.23 0.62
N ALA A 197 -12.97 -5.25 0.70
CA ALA A 197 -11.61 -5.46 1.19
C ALA A 197 -11.60 -5.94 2.64
N LEU A 198 -12.40 -5.31 3.52
CA LEU A 198 -12.52 -5.72 4.93
C LEU A 198 -13.29 -7.04 5.08
N ARG A 199 -14.19 -7.39 4.15
CA ARG A 199 -14.78 -8.75 4.12
C ARG A 199 -13.74 -9.80 3.73
N ILE A 200 -12.82 -9.47 2.83
CA ILE A 200 -11.71 -10.35 2.46
C ILE A 200 -10.76 -10.45 3.66
N HIS A 201 -10.29 -9.31 4.19
CA HIS A 201 -9.31 -9.18 5.27
C HIS A 201 -9.86 -8.36 6.45
N PRO A 202 -10.63 -8.97 7.36
CA PRO A 202 -11.27 -8.26 8.47
C PRO A 202 -10.31 -7.61 9.46
N GLY A 203 -9.08 -8.12 9.59
CA GLY A 203 -8.04 -7.58 10.48
C GLY A 203 -7.12 -6.56 9.82
N SER A 204 -7.49 -5.98 8.67
CA SER A 204 -6.64 -5.01 7.97
C SER A 204 -6.69 -3.64 8.65
N ALA A 205 -5.69 -3.34 9.50
CA ALA A 205 -5.56 -2.03 10.15
C ALA A 205 -5.53 -0.89 9.10
N ILE A 206 -4.73 -1.02 8.05
CA ILE A 206 -4.69 -0.04 6.95
C ILE A 206 -6.04 0.09 6.23
N GLY A 207 -6.78 -1.02 6.06
CA GLY A 207 -8.10 -1.00 5.44
C GLY A 207 -9.11 -0.22 6.26
N MET A 208 -9.05 -0.33 7.60
CA MET A 208 -9.88 0.43 8.51
C MET A 208 -9.53 1.93 8.47
N ILE A 209 -8.24 2.27 8.52
CA ILE A 209 -7.74 3.65 8.46
C ILE A 209 -8.17 4.33 7.16
N GLU A 210 -7.89 3.70 6.02
CA GLU A 210 -8.21 4.27 4.71
C GLU A 210 -9.73 4.35 4.49
N TYR A 211 -10.51 3.42 5.06
CA TYR A 211 -11.97 3.50 5.03
C TYR A 211 -12.49 4.65 5.89
N ALA A 212 -11.93 4.86 7.08
CA ALA A 212 -12.25 5.99 7.94
C ALA A 212 -12.01 7.31 7.19
N ASN A 213 -10.84 7.47 6.57
CA ASN A 213 -10.51 8.65 5.77
C ASN A 213 -11.48 8.86 4.61
N ALA A 214 -11.83 7.79 3.89
CA ALA A 214 -12.79 7.88 2.80
C ALA A 214 -14.19 8.28 3.27
N LEU A 215 -14.64 7.81 4.45
CA LEU A 215 -15.90 8.25 5.04
C LEU A 215 -15.90 9.75 5.31
N VAL A 216 -14.80 10.28 5.88
CA VAL A 216 -14.66 11.73 6.11
C VAL A 216 -14.71 12.51 4.80
N MET A 217 -13.92 12.11 3.80
CA MET A 217 -13.86 12.78 2.49
C MET A 217 -15.21 12.78 1.75
N LEU A 218 -15.95 11.68 1.82
CA LEU A 218 -17.14 11.45 0.98
C LEU A 218 -18.47 11.80 1.65
N GLU A 219 -18.51 11.77 2.98
CA GLU A 219 -19.74 11.93 3.76
C GLU A 219 -19.65 13.05 4.80
N GLY A 220 -18.43 13.46 5.19
CA GLY A 220 -18.21 14.55 6.14
C GLY A 220 -18.61 14.21 7.58
N GLU A 221 -19.02 15.25 8.32
CA GLU A 221 -19.37 15.21 9.74
C GLU A 221 -20.34 14.08 10.14
N PRO A 222 -21.41 13.75 9.38
CA PRO A 222 -22.33 12.66 9.73
C PRO A 222 -21.67 11.28 9.88
N LYS A 223 -20.47 11.08 9.32
CA LYS A 223 -19.73 9.82 9.41
C LYS A 223 -18.53 9.87 10.35
N MET A 224 -18.33 10.97 11.07
CA MET A 224 -17.15 11.14 11.91
C MET A 224 -17.06 10.09 13.03
N GLN A 225 -18.17 9.83 13.73
CA GLN A 225 -18.19 8.79 14.76
C GLN A 225 -17.83 7.39 14.21
N GLN A 226 -18.29 7.08 12.98
CA GLN A 226 -17.96 5.80 12.34
C GLN A 226 -16.49 5.75 11.93
N ALA A 227 -15.93 6.87 11.45
CA ALA A 227 -14.51 6.99 11.13
C ALA A 227 -13.63 6.80 12.38
N THR A 228 -13.96 7.47 13.49
CA THR A 228 -13.24 7.30 14.77
C THR A 228 -13.27 5.84 15.24
N GLN A 229 -14.42 5.16 15.17
CA GLN A 229 -14.51 3.74 15.55
C GLN A 229 -13.61 2.83 14.70
N LEU A 230 -13.44 3.12 13.42
CA LEU A 230 -12.53 2.37 12.55
C LEU A 230 -11.07 2.63 12.94
N TYR A 231 -10.70 3.87 13.28
CA TYR A 231 -9.38 4.19 13.80
C TYR A 231 -9.09 3.49 15.13
N GLU A 232 -10.04 3.48 16.06
CA GLU A 232 -9.93 2.74 17.34
C GLU A 232 -9.70 1.24 17.12
N GLN A 233 -10.43 0.64 16.18
CA GLN A 233 -10.24 -0.76 15.79
C GLN A 233 -8.85 -1.00 15.18
N ALA A 234 -8.39 -0.10 14.30
CA ALA A 234 -7.05 -0.19 13.71
C ALA A 234 -5.94 -0.10 14.78
N ALA A 235 -6.05 0.85 15.71
CA ALA A 235 -5.10 1.03 16.82
C ALA A 235 -5.05 -0.15 17.80
N ALA A 236 -6.17 -0.88 17.92
CA ALA A 236 -6.31 -2.07 18.75
C ALA A 236 -5.84 -3.36 18.06
N CYS A 237 -5.51 -3.34 16.76
CA CYS A 237 -5.00 -4.51 16.07
C CYS A 237 -3.63 -4.95 16.62
N GLU A 238 -3.40 -6.26 16.69
CA GLU A 238 -2.08 -6.82 16.97
C GLU A 238 -1.28 -6.95 15.67
N PRO A 239 -0.17 -6.21 15.51
CA PRO A 239 0.60 -6.25 14.27
C PRO A 239 1.40 -7.56 14.16
N ARG A 240 1.27 -8.26 13.04
CA ARG A 240 1.98 -9.54 12.80
C ARG A 240 3.43 -9.35 12.40
N ASP A 241 3.76 -8.23 11.77
CA ASP A 241 5.10 -7.92 11.29
C ASP A 241 5.41 -6.42 11.45
N ALA A 242 6.63 -6.04 11.03
CA ALA A 242 7.07 -4.65 11.11
C ALA A 242 6.20 -3.68 10.28
N ARG A 243 5.64 -4.10 9.14
CA ARG A 243 4.83 -3.21 8.31
C ARG A 243 3.47 -2.95 8.96
N GLU A 244 2.82 -3.98 9.47
CA GLU A 244 1.53 -3.80 10.16
C GLU A 244 1.70 -2.97 11.43
N ARG A 245 2.85 -3.07 12.10
CA ARG A 245 3.15 -2.21 13.26
C ARG A 245 3.17 -0.73 12.89
N LEU A 246 3.69 -0.38 11.72
CA LEU A 246 3.66 1.00 11.23
C LEU A 246 2.23 1.50 11.02
N ASP A 247 1.31 0.65 10.52
CA ASP A 247 -0.10 1.02 10.38
C ASP A 247 -0.79 1.23 11.73
N VAL A 248 -0.58 0.30 12.66
CA VAL A 248 -1.18 0.35 14.01
C VAL A 248 -0.66 1.57 14.78
N GLU A 249 0.63 1.86 14.68
CA GLU A 249 1.22 3.04 15.34
C GLU A 249 0.75 4.35 14.71
N MET A 250 0.59 4.39 13.39
CA MET A 250 -0.02 5.53 12.72
C MET A 250 -1.45 5.76 13.23
N ALA A 251 -2.28 4.71 13.32
CA ALA A 251 -3.64 4.85 13.86
C ALA A 251 -3.66 5.36 15.31
N ARG A 252 -2.72 4.90 16.16
CA ARG A 252 -2.60 5.38 17.54
C ARG A 252 -2.23 6.86 17.60
N VAL A 253 -1.27 7.30 16.77
CA VAL A 253 -0.85 8.70 16.71
C VAL A 253 -1.97 9.61 16.24
N GLU A 254 -2.74 9.22 15.21
CA GLU A 254 -3.86 10.02 14.71
C GLU A 254 -4.96 10.16 15.78
N LEU A 255 -5.29 9.10 16.52
CA LEU A 255 -6.25 9.16 17.63
C LEU A 255 -5.81 10.04 18.82
N GLU A 256 -4.50 10.20 19.03
CA GLU A 256 -3.97 11.11 20.06
C GLU A 256 -4.00 12.58 19.62
N ALA A 257 -4.10 12.83 18.30
CA ALA A 257 -4.10 14.17 17.72
C ALA A 257 -5.51 14.78 17.57
N ASP A 258 -6.55 13.95 17.60
CA ASP A 258 -7.98 14.34 17.63
C ASP A 258 -8.46 14.76 19.03
#